data_AF-A0A1B6HHU7-F1
#
_entry.id   AF-A0A1B6HHU7-F1
#
_cell.length_a   1.000
_cell.length_b   1.000
_cell.length_c   1.000
_cell.angle_alpha   90.00
_cell.angle_beta   90.00
_cell.angle_gamma   90.00
#
_symmetry.space_group_name_H-M   'P 1'
#
loop_
_entity.id
_entity.type
_entity.pdbx_description
1 polymer ?
#
loop_
_entity_poly.entity_id
_entity_poly.type
_entity_poly.pdbx_seq_one_letter_code
_entity_poly.pdbx_strand_id
1 'polypeptide(L)'
;PLFRNEDEFLDLNARLKMSSSHRDLGLFIIAHRNDNITLRWCKYNTIMLQQRAKLSSIQEWIKEMLTYKHETALLDEYAKWQIPRFPVSGRVLKDHGVPMDRNTARVINKLKEYWVDHDCALDDKQILEQVPAVLEEIKNTSPPRSPNIQRKKKKV
;
A
#
# COMPACT_ATOMS: atom_id res chain seq x y z
N PRO A 1 8.13 13.99 -19.69
CA PRO A 1 8.48 13.93 -18.25
C PRO A 1 9.99 14.11 -18.08
N LEU A 2 10.44 14.77 -17.00
CA LEU A 2 11.86 15.11 -16.78
C LEU A 2 12.74 13.89 -16.45
N PHE A 3 12.22 12.92 -15.69
CA PHE A 3 12.90 11.66 -15.37
C PHE A 3 12.18 10.50 -16.06
N ARG A 4 12.92 9.51 -16.57
CA ARG A 4 12.35 8.33 -17.26
C ARG A 4 12.16 7.13 -16.33
N ASN A 5 13.00 7.02 -15.31
CA ASN A 5 12.99 5.91 -14.35
C ASN A 5 13.45 6.41 -12.96
N GLU A 6 13.40 5.51 -11.99
CA GLU A 6 13.79 5.79 -10.61
C GLU A 6 15.30 6.06 -10.49
N ASP A 7 16.14 5.39 -11.28
CA ASP A 7 17.60 5.53 -11.24
C ASP A 7 18.05 6.95 -11.59
N GLU A 8 17.53 7.52 -12.70
CA GLU A 8 17.81 8.90 -13.11
C GLU A 8 17.43 9.92 -12.02
N PHE A 9 16.33 9.66 -11.31
CA PHE A 9 15.88 10.50 -10.21
C PHE A 9 16.75 10.34 -8.96
N LEU A 10 17.18 9.11 -8.64
CA LEU A 10 18.07 8.83 -7.52
C LEU A 10 19.47 9.44 -7.71
N ASP A 11 19.98 9.46 -8.94
CA ASP A 11 21.23 10.15 -9.29
C ASP A 11 21.14 11.66 -9.03
N LEU A 12 20.03 12.28 -9.42
CA LEU A 12 19.79 13.69 -9.12
C LEU A 12 19.64 13.92 -7.61
N ASN A 13 18.88 13.07 -6.93
CA ASN A 13 18.69 13.13 -5.48
C ASN A 13 20.02 13.07 -4.73
N ALA A 14 20.95 12.20 -5.17
CA ALA A 14 22.28 12.08 -4.58
C ALA A 14 23.11 13.37 -4.77
N ARG A 15 23.01 14.01 -5.95
CA ARG A 15 23.72 15.26 -6.27
C ARG A 15 23.17 16.46 -5.49
N LEU A 16 21.85 16.59 -5.42
CA LEU A 16 21.17 17.72 -4.77
C LEU A 16 20.98 17.53 -3.26
N LYS A 17 21.19 16.32 -2.74
CA LYS A 17 20.97 15.96 -1.34
C LYS A 17 19.55 16.31 -0.87
N MET A 18 18.54 15.93 -1.66
CA MET A 18 17.16 16.24 -1.31
C MET A 18 16.75 15.53 -0.02
N SER A 19 15.73 16.07 0.66
CA SER A 19 15.18 15.44 1.86
C SER A 19 14.55 14.08 1.51
N SER A 20 14.47 13.20 2.51
CA SER A 20 13.80 11.90 2.35
C SER A 20 12.36 12.05 1.86
N SER A 21 11.64 13.08 2.33
CA SER A 21 10.27 13.35 1.90
C SER A 21 10.16 13.61 0.39
N HIS A 22 11.03 14.48 -0.16
CA HIS A 22 11.03 14.77 -1.59
C HIS A 22 11.48 13.57 -2.43
N ARG A 23 12.46 12.82 -1.93
CA ARG A 23 12.90 11.58 -2.59
C ARG A 23 11.74 10.58 -2.68
N ASP A 24 11.07 10.31 -1.57
CA ASP A 24 10.02 9.29 -1.51
C ASP A 24 8.80 9.69 -2.35
N LEU A 25 8.43 10.99 -2.34
CA LEU A 25 7.39 11.54 -3.23
C LEU A 25 7.76 11.37 -4.72
N GLY A 26 8.99 11.74 -5.10
CA GLY A 26 9.43 11.64 -6.49
C GLY A 26 9.47 10.19 -6.99
N LEU A 27 9.94 9.25 -6.16
CA LEU A 27 9.87 7.82 -6.46
C LEU A 27 8.42 7.33 -6.60
N PHE A 28 7.52 7.76 -5.70
CA PHE A 28 6.11 7.41 -5.78
C PHE A 28 5.48 7.87 -7.11
N ILE A 29 5.73 9.12 -7.52
CA ILE A 29 5.21 9.63 -8.80
C ILE A 29 5.79 8.85 -9.98
N ILE A 30 7.10 8.58 -9.99
CA ILE A 30 7.73 7.84 -11.10
C ILE A 30 7.18 6.42 -11.22
N ALA A 31 6.97 5.74 -10.08
CA ALA A 31 6.44 4.39 -10.04
C ALA A 31 4.99 4.30 -10.55
N HIS A 32 4.16 5.33 -10.28
CA HIS A 32 2.71 5.27 -10.49
C HIS A 32 2.16 6.20 -11.58
N ARG A 33 2.98 7.05 -12.21
CA ARG A 33 2.52 8.00 -13.25
C ARG A 33 1.85 7.37 -14.47
N ASN A 34 2.22 6.13 -14.77
CA ASN A 34 1.65 5.39 -15.89
C ASN A 34 0.42 4.55 -15.48
N ASP A 35 0.10 4.48 -14.18
CA ASP A 35 -1.06 3.75 -13.70
C ASP A 35 -2.36 4.46 -14.08
N ASN A 36 -3.42 3.68 -14.25
CA ASN A 36 -4.77 4.23 -14.36
C ASN A 36 -5.25 4.64 -12.97
N ILE A 37 -5.36 5.95 -12.75
CA ILE A 37 -5.71 6.51 -11.45
C ILE A 37 -7.23 6.67 -11.38
N THR A 38 -7.81 5.99 -10.40
CA THR A 38 -9.24 6.04 -10.07
C THR A 38 -9.40 6.34 -8.59
N LEU A 39 -10.60 6.73 -8.14
CA LEU A 39 -10.85 6.91 -6.71
C LEU A 39 -10.57 5.63 -5.92
N ARG A 40 -10.89 4.45 -6.47
CA ARG A 40 -10.55 3.15 -5.88
C ARG A 40 -9.04 2.98 -5.75
N TRP A 41 -8.26 3.34 -6.78
CA TRP A 41 -6.80 3.29 -6.73
C TRP A 41 -6.25 4.20 -5.62
N CYS A 42 -6.79 5.40 -5.45
CA CYS A 42 -6.41 6.30 -4.36
C CYS A 42 -6.70 5.66 -3.00
N LYS A 43 -7.95 5.23 -2.76
CA LYS A 43 -8.37 4.57 -1.51
C LYS A 43 -7.47 3.36 -1.19
N TYR A 44 -7.23 2.51 -2.17
CA TYR A 44 -6.38 1.33 -2.05
C TYR A 44 -4.97 1.68 -1.57
N ASN A 45 -4.29 2.59 -2.28
CA ASN A 45 -2.93 2.98 -1.92
C ASN A 45 -2.87 3.65 -0.54
N THR A 46 -3.87 4.45 -0.17
CA THR A 46 -3.98 5.06 1.16
C THR A 46 -4.02 4.00 2.27
N ILE A 47 -4.85 2.97 2.12
CA ILE A 47 -5.03 1.93 3.15
C ILE A 47 -3.84 0.96 3.23
N MET A 48 -3.22 0.65 2.09
CA MET A 48 -2.12 -0.32 2.02
C MET A 48 -0.78 0.27 2.49
N LEU A 49 -0.49 1.53 2.14
CA LEU A 49 0.79 2.15 2.44
C LEU A 49 0.93 2.58 3.92
N GLN A 50 -0.15 2.58 4.69
CA GLN A 50 -0.15 2.90 6.13
C GLN A 50 0.79 2.00 6.97
N GLN A 51 1.20 0.84 6.45
CA GLN A 51 2.19 -0.02 7.11
C GLN A 51 3.63 0.50 6.97
N ARG A 52 3.89 1.39 6.00
CA ARG A 52 5.22 1.84 5.58
C ARG A 52 5.46 3.34 5.80
N ALA A 53 4.39 4.14 5.77
CA ALA A 53 4.48 5.58 5.88
C ALA A 53 3.34 6.16 6.72
N LYS A 54 3.53 7.40 7.21
CA LYS A 54 2.48 8.14 7.93
C LYS A 54 1.34 8.49 6.98
N LEU A 55 0.12 8.47 7.50
CA LEU A 55 -1.08 8.76 6.72
C LEU A 55 -1.03 10.12 6.02
N SER A 56 -0.53 11.15 6.71
CA SER A 56 -0.38 12.50 6.16
C SER A 56 0.52 12.52 4.92
N SER A 57 1.66 11.81 4.97
CA SER A 57 2.58 11.71 3.85
C SER A 57 1.97 10.95 2.68
N ILE A 58 1.23 9.87 2.94
CA ILE A 58 0.55 9.10 1.88
C ILE A 58 -0.53 9.94 1.21
N GLN A 59 -1.31 10.71 1.99
CA GLN A 59 -2.30 11.63 1.44
C GLN A 59 -1.65 12.70 0.56
N GLU A 60 -0.54 13.27 1.01
CA GLU A 60 0.26 14.22 0.23
C GLU A 60 0.73 13.59 -1.08
N TRP A 61 1.31 12.38 -1.04
CA TRP A 61 1.76 11.67 -2.25
C TRP A 61 0.64 11.43 -3.26
N ILE A 62 -0.53 11.01 -2.80
CA ILE A 62 -1.69 10.78 -3.68
C ILE A 62 -2.21 12.10 -4.26
N LYS A 63 -2.29 13.16 -3.45
CA LYS A 63 -2.72 14.48 -3.94
C LYS A 63 -1.77 15.03 -5.00
N GLU A 64 -0.47 14.97 -4.76
CA GLU A 64 0.56 15.37 -5.73
C GLU A 64 0.50 14.52 -7.01
N MET A 65 0.22 13.23 -6.90
CA MET A 65 0.02 12.35 -8.06
C MET A 65 -1.22 12.75 -8.88
N LEU A 66 -2.33 13.11 -8.23
CA LEU A 66 -3.53 13.61 -8.91
C LEU A 66 -3.29 14.96 -9.58
N THR A 67 -2.58 15.86 -8.91
CA THR A 67 -2.13 17.14 -9.47
C THR A 67 -1.23 16.92 -10.70
N TYR A 68 -0.28 15.98 -10.62
CA TYR A 68 0.61 15.62 -11.72
C TYR A 68 -0.15 15.11 -12.96
N LYS A 69 -1.25 14.39 -12.78
CA LYS A 69 -2.11 13.92 -13.89
C LYS A 69 -3.19 14.92 -14.31
N HIS A 70 -3.28 16.07 -13.66
CA HIS A 70 -4.32 17.08 -13.88
C HIS A 70 -5.75 16.56 -13.60
N GLU A 71 -5.91 15.61 -12.67
CA GLU A 71 -7.19 14.99 -12.30
C GLU A 71 -7.89 15.76 -11.16
N THR A 72 -8.35 16.99 -11.46
CA THR A 72 -8.90 17.91 -10.43
C THR A 72 -10.19 17.41 -9.79
N ALA A 73 -11.11 16.82 -10.56
CA ALA A 73 -12.34 16.26 -10.02
C ALA A 73 -12.07 15.13 -9.02
N LEU A 74 -11.13 14.24 -9.36
CA LEU A 74 -10.73 13.13 -8.52
C LEU A 74 -10.00 13.60 -7.25
N LEU A 75 -9.21 14.68 -7.36
CA LEU A 75 -8.57 15.35 -6.23
C LEU A 75 -9.59 15.87 -5.23
N ASP A 76 -10.67 16.52 -5.71
CA ASP A 76 -11.74 17.03 -4.85
C ASP A 76 -12.53 15.92 -4.18
N GLU A 77 -12.86 14.85 -4.91
CA GLU A 77 -13.52 13.66 -4.34
C GLU A 77 -12.66 13.00 -3.27
N TYR A 78 -11.37 12.79 -3.55
CA TYR A 78 -10.44 12.21 -2.61
C TYR A 78 -10.22 13.09 -1.37
N ALA A 79 -10.20 14.42 -1.53
CA ALA A 79 -10.05 15.35 -0.41
C ALA A 79 -11.26 15.34 0.54
N LYS A 80 -12.46 15.06 0.02
CA LYS A 80 -13.70 14.93 0.83
C LYS A 80 -13.78 13.59 1.56
N TRP A 81 -13.08 12.56 1.07
CA TRP A 81 -13.11 11.23 1.67
C TRP A 81 -12.47 11.22 3.06
N GLN A 82 -13.27 10.90 4.07
CA GLN A 82 -12.78 10.64 5.42
C GLN A 82 -12.22 9.23 5.48
N ILE A 83 -10.92 9.11 5.72
CA ILE A 83 -10.23 7.81 5.70
C ILE A 83 -10.67 7.01 6.92
N PRO A 84 -11.42 5.91 6.74
CA PRO A 84 -11.87 5.09 7.84
C PRO A 84 -10.72 4.26 8.39
N ARG A 85 -10.83 3.88 9.67
CA ARG A 85 -9.92 2.91 10.29
C ARG A 85 -10.39 1.51 9.96
N PHE A 86 -9.47 0.65 9.53
CA PHE A 86 -9.79 -0.76 9.30
C PHE A 86 -10.29 -1.41 10.60
N PRO A 87 -11.49 -2.03 10.60
CA PRO A 87 -12.19 -2.39 11.83
C PRO A 87 -11.65 -3.69 12.46
N VAL A 88 -10.94 -4.52 11.69
CA VAL A 88 -10.41 -5.81 12.18
C VAL A 88 -8.97 -5.66 12.66
N SER A 89 -8.71 -6.08 13.90
CA SER A 89 -7.37 -6.14 14.48
C SER A 89 -6.78 -7.55 14.42
N GLY A 90 -5.45 -7.66 14.50
CA GLY A 90 -4.77 -8.97 14.54
C GLY A 90 -5.21 -9.85 15.73
N ARG A 91 -5.63 -9.24 16.85
CA ARG A 91 -6.17 -9.99 18.00
C ARG A 91 -7.50 -10.64 17.64
N VAL A 92 -8.40 -9.90 16.98
CA VAL A 92 -9.70 -10.40 16.53
C VAL A 92 -9.51 -11.54 15.52
N LEU A 93 -8.55 -11.44 14.61
CA LEU A 93 -8.21 -12.53 13.68
C LEU A 93 -7.73 -13.79 14.41
N LYS A 94 -6.88 -13.63 15.43
CA LYS A 94 -6.42 -14.75 16.25
C LYS A 94 -7.59 -15.44 16.97
N ASP A 95 -8.49 -14.67 17.56
CA ASP A 95 -9.66 -15.19 18.26
C ASP A 95 -10.64 -15.90 17.29
N HIS A 96 -10.65 -15.48 16.03
CA HIS A 96 -11.43 -16.10 14.94
C HIS A 96 -10.69 -17.27 14.24
N GLY A 97 -9.62 -17.79 14.84
CA GLY A 97 -8.94 -19.01 14.38
C GLY A 97 -7.94 -18.81 13.24
N VAL A 98 -7.53 -17.56 12.93
CA VAL A 98 -6.45 -17.31 11.98
C VAL A 98 -5.10 -17.71 12.59
N PRO A 99 -4.33 -18.61 11.95
CA PRO A 99 -2.99 -18.93 12.41
C PRO A 99 -2.11 -17.69 12.38
N MET A 100 -1.51 -17.33 13.51
CA MET A 100 -0.61 -16.18 13.62
C MET A 100 0.79 -16.55 13.11
N ASP A 101 0.88 -16.83 11.81
CA ASP A 101 2.10 -17.22 11.12
C ASP A 101 2.57 -16.14 10.12
N ARG A 102 3.54 -16.49 9.27
CA ARG A 102 4.07 -15.63 8.20
C ARG A 102 2.99 -15.16 7.20
N ASN A 103 1.87 -15.88 7.09
CA ASN A 103 0.77 -15.56 6.18
C ASN A 103 -0.23 -14.56 6.79
N THR A 104 -0.22 -14.31 8.10
CA THR A 104 -1.12 -13.34 8.75
C THR A 104 -1.13 -11.98 8.06
N ALA A 105 0.04 -11.47 7.67
CA ALA A 105 0.14 -10.18 6.96
C ALA A 105 -0.52 -10.24 5.56
N ARG A 106 -0.41 -11.38 4.87
CA ARG A 106 -1.08 -11.60 3.58
C ARG A 106 -2.60 -11.65 3.77
N VAL A 107 -3.07 -12.34 4.81
CA VAL A 107 -4.50 -12.40 5.17
C VAL A 107 -5.03 -10.99 5.44
N ILE A 108 -4.35 -10.20 6.28
CA ILE A 108 -4.75 -8.83 6.58
C ILE A 108 -4.82 -7.96 5.32
N ASN A 109 -3.82 -8.06 4.44
CA ASN A 109 -3.80 -7.27 3.20
C ASN A 109 -4.95 -7.66 2.26
N LYS A 110 -5.26 -8.96 2.14
CA LYS A 110 -6.40 -9.46 1.37
C LYS A 110 -7.75 -9.01 1.94
N LEU A 111 -7.90 -9.01 3.26
CA LEU A 111 -9.11 -8.49 3.90
C LEU A 111 -9.25 -6.98 3.71
N LYS A 112 -8.13 -6.23 3.72
CA LYS A 112 -8.14 -4.80 3.40
C LYS A 112 -8.47 -4.55 1.92
N GLU A 113 -7.99 -5.38 0.99
CA GLU A 113 -8.36 -5.33 -0.44
C GLU A 113 -9.88 -5.45 -0.58
N TYR A 114 -10.44 -6.51 -0.01
CA TYR A 114 -11.88 -6.75 0.01
C TYR A 114 -12.67 -5.59 0.64
N TRP A 115 -12.15 -5.01 1.72
CA TRP A 115 -12.77 -3.86 2.38
C TRP A 115 -12.77 -2.61 1.49
N VAL A 116 -11.67 -2.34 0.77
CA VAL A 116 -11.59 -1.24 -0.19
C VAL A 116 -12.54 -1.44 -1.36
N ASP A 117 -12.73 -2.69 -1.81
CA ASP A 117 -13.69 -3.05 -2.86
C ASP A 117 -15.14 -2.75 -2.49
N HIS A 118 -15.44 -2.73 -1.20
CA HIS A 118 -16.75 -2.37 -0.64
C HIS A 118 -16.74 -0.95 -0.05
N ASP A 119 -15.99 -0.05 -0.67
CA ASP A 119 -15.89 1.38 -0.32
C ASP A 119 -15.52 1.66 1.14
N CYS A 120 -14.84 0.72 1.79
CA CYS A 120 -14.48 0.77 3.20
C CYS A 120 -15.69 0.90 4.15
N ALA A 121 -16.86 0.39 3.73
CA ALA A 121 -18.12 0.49 4.48
C ALA A 121 -18.45 -0.75 5.32
N LEU A 122 -17.71 -1.85 5.15
CA LEU A 122 -18.01 -3.10 5.86
C LEU A 122 -17.62 -3.04 7.33
N ASP A 123 -18.42 -3.72 8.14
CA ASP A 123 -18.17 -3.91 9.58
C ASP A 123 -17.22 -5.08 9.85
N ASP A 124 -16.73 -5.18 11.09
CA ASP A 124 -15.80 -6.23 11.51
C ASP A 124 -16.32 -7.64 11.23
N LYS A 125 -17.59 -7.94 11.56
CA LYS A 125 -18.23 -9.25 11.33
C LYS A 125 -18.26 -9.63 9.85
N GLN A 126 -18.63 -8.70 8.98
CA GLN A 126 -18.73 -8.94 7.54
C GLN A 126 -17.35 -9.23 6.93
N ILE A 127 -16.30 -8.59 7.45
CA ILE A 127 -14.92 -8.86 7.02
C ILE A 127 -14.45 -10.22 7.55
N LEU A 128 -14.83 -10.59 8.79
CA LEU A 128 -14.46 -11.87 9.39
C LEU A 128 -15.09 -13.07 8.69
N GLU A 129 -16.29 -12.94 8.12
CA GLU A 129 -16.92 -13.99 7.31
C GLU A 129 -16.09 -14.37 6.08
N GLN A 130 -15.24 -13.47 5.57
CA GLN A 130 -14.36 -13.74 4.43
C GLN A 130 -13.04 -14.42 4.80
N VAL A 131 -12.74 -14.54 6.10
CA VAL A 131 -11.47 -15.14 6.58
C VAL A 131 -11.23 -16.55 6.02
N PRO A 132 -12.20 -17.48 6.03
CA PRO A 132 -11.98 -18.82 5.50
C PRO A 132 -11.63 -18.82 4.00
N ALA A 133 -12.33 -18.02 3.19
CA ALA A 133 -12.07 -17.91 1.76
C ALA A 133 -10.66 -17.36 1.47
N VAL A 134 -10.25 -16.32 2.20
CA VAL A 134 -8.91 -15.72 2.09
C VAL A 134 -7.81 -16.69 2.52
N LEU A 135 -8.05 -17.49 3.56
CA LEU A 135 -7.10 -18.51 4.01
C LEU A 135 -6.88 -19.60 2.95
N GLU A 136 -7.94 -20.06 2.30
CA GLU A 136 -7.84 -21.04 1.21
C GLU A 136 -7.12 -20.45 -0.01
N GLU A 137 -7.42 -19.20 -0.39
CA GLU A 137 -6.69 -18.51 -1.48
C GLU A 137 -5.18 -18.43 -1.20
N ILE A 138 -4.80 -18.12 0.04
CA ILE A 138 -3.40 -17.98 0.46
C ILE A 138 -2.68 -19.33 0.52
N LYS A 139 -3.35 -20.42 0.90
CA LYS A 139 -2.78 -21.78 0.83
C LYS A 139 -2.51 -22.19 -0.61
N ASN A 140 -3.40 -21.84 -1.53
CA ASN A 140 -3.28 -22.16 -2.96
C ASN A 140 -2.23 -21.29 -3.67
N THR A 141 -1.92 -20.10 -3.15
CA THR A 141 -0.82 -19.27 -3.63
C THR A 141 0.44 -19.46 -2.78
N SER A 142 1.37 -20.27 -3.29
CA SER A 142 2.69 -20.45 -2.69
C SER A 142 3.31 -19.09 -2.35
N PRO A 143 3.86 -18.88 -1.14
CA PRO A 143 4.47 -17.60 -0.79
C PRO A 143 5.58 -17.28 -1.80
N PRO A 144 5.75 -16.00 -2.21
CA PRO A 144 6.85 -15.62 -3.10
C PRO A 144 8.15 -16.11 -2.47
N ARG A 145 8.88 -16.98 -3.19
CA ARG A 145 10.20 -17.44 -2.80
C ARG A 145 11.06 -16.21 -2.55
N SER A 146 11.37 -15.93 -1.29
CA SER A 146 12.34 -14.89 -0.97
C SER A 146 13.65 -15.26 -1.65
N PRO A 147 14.26 -14.40 -2.48
CA PRO A 147 15.58 -14.70 -3.03
C PRO A 147 16.52 -14.96 -1.85
N ASN A 148 17.18 -16.11 -1.92
CA ASN A 148 18.09 -16.59 -0.90
C ASN A 148 19.29 -15.62 -0.84
N ILE A 149 19.23 -14.61 0.02
CA ILE A 149 20.37 -13.74 0.29
C ILE A 149 21.35 -14.58 1.07
N GLN A 150 22.25 -15.26 0.34
CA GLN A 150 23.43 -15.86 0.92
C GLN A 150 24.18 -14.76 1.66
N ARG A 151 24.08 -14.78 3.00
CA ARG A 151 24.92 -14.00 3.89
C ARG A 151 26.37 -14.38 3.58
N LYS A 152 27.05 -13.61 2.72
CA LYS A 152 28.51 -13.67 2.60
C LYS A 152 29.08 -13.32 3.96
N LYS A 153 29.57 -14.33 4.69
CA LYS A 153 30.41 -14.14 5.88
C LYS A 153 31.61 -13.29 5.43
N LYS A 154 31.68 -12.03 5.88
CA LYS A 154 32.91 -11.25 5.81
C LYS A 154 33.94 -11.95 6.70
N LYS A 155 34.94 -12.58 6.09
CA LYS A 155 36.24 -12.80 6.72
C LYS A 155 37.03 -11.51 6.53
N VAL A 156 37.29 -10.79 7.63
CA VAL A 156 38.56 -10.09 7.90
C VAL A 156 38.75 -10.18 9.41
#